data_AF-A0A5D6Y8D6-F1
#
_entry.id   AF-A0A5D6Y8D6-F1
#
_cell.length_a   1.000
_cell.length_b   1.000
_cell.length_c   1.000
_cell.angle_alpha   90.00
_cell.angle_beta   90.00
_cell.angle_gamma   90.00
#
_symmetry.space_group_name_H-M   'P 1'
#
loop_
_entity.id
_entity.type
_entity.pdbx_description
1 polymer ?
#
loop_
_entity_poly.entity_id
_entity_poly.type
_entity_poly.pdbx_seq_one_letter_code
_entity_poly.pdbx_strand_id
1 'polypeptide(L)'
;MFSFKNCVLASLATLALSASTVKAHGNLALPAPTFNGYGGGFSATIPSSVLKEPSGMHFNWGADSNADAFDTAFKPTGQSLKDFILKNQDTSQASGTILSPECGYSNPKGTPQPLPAQMKWAGGNFIHPGPCEAWCDDEIVVPFTANCWKTYSTGLVPYAKDKCAGKKQFTFYWLAVHSPPWQVYIPVFPSSTVNCVPLSGASASGGGGTNTTPTTKTPATITKKPAVTTKAPLTGSTAPAPASTTKAPSNKKCKRKLRARK
;
A
#
# COMPACT_ATOMS: atom_id res chain seq x y z
N MET A 1 75.46 -24.79 23.74
CA MET A 1 74.44 -25.72 23.21
C MET A 1 73.39 -25.94 24.29
N PHE A 2 72.15 -25.51 24.08
CA PHE A 2 71.01 -25.88 24.95
C PHE A 2 69.79 -26.19 24.07
N SER A 3 68.99 -27.14 24.56
CA SER A 3 68.07 -27.93 23.73
C SER A 3 66.73 -27.22 23.48
N PHE A 4 66.24 -27.28 22.24
CA PHE A 4 64.88 -26.87 21.91
C PHE A 4 63.86 -27.90 22.42
N LYS A 5 62.89 -27.46 23.22
CA LYS A 5 61.62 -28.15 23.41
C LYS A 5 60.48 -27.23 23.01
N ASN A 6 59.58 -27.75 22.18
CA ASN A 6 58.48 -27.00 21.58
C ASN A 6 57.53 -26.42 22.64
N CYS A 7 57.05 -25.22 22.38
CA CYS A 7 55.73 -24.79 22.84
C CYS A 7 54.99 -24.14 21.66
N VAL A 8 54.25 -24.96 20.93
CA VAL A 8 53.28 -24.50 19.94
C VAL A 8 52.04 -24.05 20.70
N LEU A 9 51.65 -22.77 20.58
CA LEU A 9 50.30 -22.26 20.83
C LEU A 9 50.23 -20.79 20.39
N ALA A 10 49.63 -20.54 19.22
CA ALA A 10 49.23 -19.21 18.79
C ALA A 10 47.79 -19.28 18.26
N SER A 11 46.87 -18.65 18.99
CA SER A 11 45.43 -18.83 18.81
C SER A 11 44.92 -18.14 17.54
N LEU A 12 44.27 -18.89 16.65
CA LEU A 12 43.44 -18.30 15.59
C LEU A 12 42.13 -17.79 16.20
N ALA A 13 42.03 -16.49 16.43
CA ALA A 13 40.77 -15.82 16.72
C ALA A 13 39.99 -15.61 15.41
N THR A 14 39.16 -16.58 15.03
CA THR A 14 38.23 -16.44 13.90
C THR A 14 37.10 -15.48 14.25
N LEU A 15 37.26 -14.21 13.85
CA LEU A 15 36.22 -13.20 13.98
C LEU A 15 35.08 -13.54 13.00
N ALA A 16 34.05 -14.22 13.49
CA ALA A 16 32.85 -14.53 12.71
C ALA A 16 32.04 -13.25 12.46
N LEU A 17 32.34 -12.55 11.35
CA LEU A 17 31.49 -11.46 10.87
C LEU A 17 30.13 -12.04 10.48
N SER A 18 29.16 -11.96 11.40
CA SER A 18 27.76 -12.17 11.11
C SER A 18 27.30 -11.13 10.10
N ALA A 19 27.29 -11.47 8.82
CA ALA A 19 26.77 -10.62 7.76
C ALA A 19 25.26 -10.43 7.96
N SER A 20 24.88 -9.38 8.68
CA SER A 20 23.52 -8.90 8.77
C SER A 20 23.06 -8.51 7.36
N THR A 21 22.24 -9.35 6.75
CA THR A 21 21.74 -9.14 5.39
C THR A 21 20.75 -7.98 5.37
N VAL A 22 21.28 -6.76 5.24
CA VAL A 22 20.49 -5.52 5.25
C VAL A 22 19.47 -5.58 4.12
N LYS A 23 18.18 -5.58 4.49
CA LYS A 23 17.08 -5.87 3.57
C LYS A 23 16.67 -4.65 2.76
N ALA A 24 17.57 -4.22 1.87
CA ALA A 24 17.49 -2.95 1.14
C ALA A 24 16.24 -2.74 0.27
N HIS A 25 15.42 -3.77 0.04
CA HIS A 25 14.24 -3.70 -0.85
C HIS A 25 12.87 -3.85 -0.15
N GLY A 26 12.86 -4.13 1.17
CA GLY A 26 11.63 -4.27 1.98
C GLY A 26 10.71 -5.44 1.58
N ASN A 27 9.53 -5.57 2.21
CA ASN A 27 8.40 -6.38 1.71
C ASN A 27 7.06 -6.25 2.45
N LEU A 28 5.93 -6.51 1.78
CA LEU A 28 4.69 -6.80 2.51
C LEU A 28 4.89 -8.05 3.37
N ALA A 29 4.82 -7.85 4.68
CA ALA A 29 5.06 -8.86 5.69
C ALA A 29 3.76 -9.29 6.36
N LEU A 30 2.78 -8.39 6.49
CA LEU A 30 1.45 -8.68 7.02
C LEU A 30 0.36 -7.92 6.24
N PRO A 31 -0.72 -8.58 5.80
CA PRO A 31 -0.87 -10.03 5.75
C PRO A 31 0.15 -10.64 4.76
N ALA A 32 0.67 -11.84 5.04
CA ALA A 32 1.80 -12.41 4.29
C ALA A 32 1.35 -13.10 2.98
N PRO A 33 1.79 -12.65 1.80
CA PRO A 33 1.44 -13.30 0.54
C PRO A 33 2.22 -14.61 0.34
N THR A 34 1.71 -15.50 -0.51
CA THR A 34 2.37 -16.76 -0.91
C THR A 34 2.98 -16.61 -2.30
N PHE A 35 4.11 -17.28 -2.56
CA PHE A 35 4.85 -17.19 -3.82
C PHE A 35 5.29 -18.56 -4.31
N ASN A 36 5.31 -18.74 -5.63
CA ASN A 36 5.62 -20.03 -6.27
C ASN A 36 6.99 -20.02 -6.99
N GLY A 37 7.88 -19.08 -6.66
CA GLY A 37 9.18 -18.93 -7.33
C GLY A 37 9.92 -17.66 -6.92
N TYR A 38 10.92 -17.25 -7.72
CA TYR A 38 11.63 -15.98 -7.52
C TYR A 38 10.69 -14.81 -7.81
N GLY A 39 10.26 -14.15 -6.74
CA GLY A 39 9.64 -12.83 -6.77
C GLY A 39 10.62 -11.81 -6.21
N GLY A 40 11.45 -11.23 -7.09
CA GLY A 40 12.42 -10.20 -6.75
C GLY A 40 12.53 -9.13 -7.83
N GLY A 41 12.00 -7.94 -7.58
CA GLY A 41 12.02 -6.77 -8.47
C GLY A 41 10.61 -6.30 -8.79
N PHE A 42 10.41 -5.67 -9.94
CA PHE A 42 9.12 -5.14 -10.40
C PHE A 42 8.41 -6.12 -11.38
N SER A 43 7.07 -6.10 -11.44
CA SER A 43 6.28 -6.96 -12.38
C SER A 43 6.40 -6.47 -13.78
N ALA A 44 6.49 -5.17 -13.84
CA ALA A 44 6.08 -4.42 -14.97
C ALA A 44 6.58 -3.02 -14.81
N THR A 45 6.72 -2.39 -15.95
CA THR A 45 6.96 -0.96 -16.02
C THR A 45 5.70 -0.27 -16.51
N ILE A 46 5.57 1.02 -16.20
CA ILE A 46 4.60 1.92 -16.82
C ILE A 46 5.43 3.03 -17.46
N PRO A 47 5.38 3.21 -18.79
CA PRO A 47 6.09 4.31 -19.44
C PRO A 47 5.46 5.63 -18.97
N SER A 48 6.27 6.57 -18.48
CA SER A 48 5.78 7.81 -17.88
C SER A 48 4.96 8.69 -18.85
N SER A 49 5.08 8.46 -20.16
CA SER A 49 4.32 9.10 -21.22
C SER A 49 2.82 8.78 -21.21
N VAL A 50 2.33 7.81 -20.42
CA VAL A 50 0.87 7.59 -20.23
C VAL A 50 0.19 8.72 -19.46
N LEU A 51 0.95 9.57 -18.77
CA LEU A 51 0.47 10.84 -18.22
C LEU A 51 1.23 12.00 -18.87
N LYS A 52 0.57 13.15 -18.96
CA LYS A 52 1.21 14.39 -19.36
C LYS A 52 1.91 15.03 -18.16
N GLU A 53 3.16 15.45 -18.34
CA GLU A 53 3.88 16.23 -17.32
C GLU A 53 3.11 17.52 -16.95
N PRO A 54 2.90 17.82 -15.66
CA PRO A 54 2.29 19.08 -15.23
C PRO A 54 3.17 20.29 -15.59
N SER A 55 2.56 21.47 -15.73
CA SER A 55 3.32 22.69 -16.04
C SER A 55 4.35 23.00 -14.95
N GLY A 56 5.63 23.03 -15.32
CA GLY A 56 6.74 23.28 -14.39
C GLY A 56 7.13 22.11 -13.49
N MET A 57 6.65 20.90 -13.79
CA MET A 57 7.01 19.66 -13.09
C MET A 57 7.41 18.60 -14.10
N HIS A 58 8.31 17.70 -13.74
CA HIS A 58 8.78 16.63 -14.62
C HIS A 58 8.89 15.31 -13.86
N PHE A 59 8.79 14.20 -14.57
CA PHE A 59 8.88 12.85 -14.01
C PHE A 59 10.33 12.35 -13.85
N ASN A 60 11.33 13.19 -14.11
CA ASN A 60 12.76 12.86 -14.06
C ASN A 60 13.63 13.88 -13.29
N TRP A 61 13.04 14.71 -12.43
CA TRP A 61 13.72 15.79 -11.69
C TRP A 61 14.23 15.41 -10.31
N GLY A 62 13.74 14.31 -9.73
CA GLY A 62 14.20 13.78 -8.45
C GLY A 62 13.09 13.01 -7.76
N ALA A 63 13.43 11.96 -7.02
CA ALA A 63 12.47 10.92 -6.65
C ALA A 63 11.19 11.45 -5.97
N ASP A 64 11.32 12.41 -5.05
CA ASP A 64 10.18 13.07 -4.41
C ASP A 64 9.42 14.03 -5.36
N SER A 65 10.14 14.88 -6.10
CA SER A 65 9.55 15.80 -7.08
C SER A 65 8.75 15.05 -8.15
N ASN A 66 9.21 13.85 -8.52
CA ASN A 66 8.54 12.98 -9.48
C ASN A 66 7.23 12.40 -8.89
N ALA A 67 7.17 12.16 -7.57
CA ALA A 67 5.94 11.75 -6.89
C ALA A 67 4.92 12.90 -6.81
N ASP A 68 5.37 14.11 -6.52
CA ASP A 68 4.52 15.31 -6.54
C ASP A 68 4.01 15.61 -7.96
N ALA A 69 4.85 15.38 -8.99
CA ALA A 69 4.49 15.49 -10.39
C ALA A 69 3.47 14.42 -10.81
N PHE A 70 3.69 13.15 -10.40
CA PHE A 70 2.74 12.06 -10.64
C PHE A 70 1.38 12.37 -10.02
N ASP A 71 1.34 12.73 -8.74
CA ASP A 71 0.11 13.09 -8.01
C ASP A 71 -0.68 14.20 -8.73
N THR A 72 0.02 15.25 -9.14
CA THR A 72 -0.56 16.38 -9.89
C THR A 72 -1.10 15.95 -11.27
N ALA A 73 -0.41 15.04 -11.97
CA ALA A 73 -0.84 14.52 -13.27
C ALA A 73 -1.95 13.46 -13.17
N PHE A 74 -1.99 12.71 -12.07
CA PHE A 74 -2.86 11.56 -11.86
C PHE A 74 -4.25 11.97 -11.35
N LYS A 75 -4.33 12.92 -10.41
CA LYS A 75 -5.58 13.42 -9.82
C LYS A 75 -6.66 13.77 -10.85
N PRO A 76 -6.37 14.49 -11.97
CA PRO A 76 -7.39 14.82 -12.98
C PRO A 76 -7.93 13.62 -13.76
N THR A 77 -7.30 12.44 -13.67
CA THR A 77 -7.77 11.25 -14.40
C THR A 77 -8.98 10.58 -13.75
N GLY A 78 -9.22 10.80 -12.45
CA GLY A 78 -10.30 10.19 -11.69
C GLY A 78 -10.24 8.66 -11.55
N GLN A 79 -9.17 8.01 -12.02
CA GLN A 79 -8.97 6.56 -11.92
C GLN A 79 -8.52 6.18 -10.50
N SER A 80 -8.77 4.93 -10.09
CA SER A 80 -8.05 4.35 -8.97
C SER A 80 -6.60 4.02 -9.36
N LEU A 81 -5.71 3.87 -8.37
CA LEU A 81 -4.33 3.47 -8.67
C LEU A 81 -4.29 2.04 -9.25
N LYS A 82 -5.13 1.15 -8.72
CA LYS A 82 -5.38 -0.20 -9.26
C LYS A 82 -5.68 -0.16 -10.75
N ASP A 83 -6.73 0.54 -11.16
CA ASP A 83 -7.17 0.53 -12.56
C ASP A 83 -6.11 1.15 -13.49
N PHE A 84 -5.44 2.20 -13.03
CA PHE A 84 -4.34 2.83 -13.77
C PHE A 84 -3.14 1.89 -13.95
N ILE A 85 -2.76 1.13 -12.93
CA ILE A 85 -1.68 0.14 -13.05
C ILE A 85 -2.10 -0.97 -14.00
N LEU A 86 -3.25 -1.61 -13.77
CA LEU A 86 -3.70 -2.76 -14.56
C LEU A 86 -3.88 -2.43 -16.05
N LYS A 87 -4.26 -1.19 -16.37
CA LYS A 87 -4.42 -0.69 -17.74
C LYS A 87 -3.12 -0.38 -18.48
N ASN A 88 -2.09 0.10 -17.78
CA ASN A 88 -0.89 0.68 -18.40
C ASN A 88 0.41 -0.12 -18.16
N GLN A 89 0.37 -1.19 -17.37
CA GLN A 89 1.54 -1.98 -17.04
C GLN A 89 2.01 -2.88 -18.21
N ASP A 90 3.30 -2.83 -18.51
CA ASP A 90 3.99 -3.75 -19.41
C ASP A 90 4.76 -4.80 -18.59
N THR A 91 4.25 -6.03 -18.57
CA THR A 91 4.82 -7.17 -17.85
C THR A 91 5.97 -7.86 -18.60
N SER A 92 6.31 -7.43 -19.82
CA SER A 92 7.47 -7.97 -20.56
C SER A 92 8.80 -7.66 -19.89
N GLN A 93 8.84 -6.57 -19.12
CA GLN A 93 10.01 -6.10 -18.37
C GLN A 93 10.08 -6.69 -16.94
N ALA A 94 9.22 -7.67 -16.61
CA ALA A 94 9.20 -8.31 -15.30
C ALA A 94 10.59 -8.82 -14.89
N SER A 95 10.95 -8.66 -13.63
CA SER A 95 12.21 -9.18 -13.06
C SER A 95 12.25 -10.72 -12.90
N GLY A 96 11.39 -11.45 -13.61
CA GLY A 96 11.11 -12.89 -13.47
C GLY A 96 9.68 -13.23 -13.87
N THR A 97 9.28 -14.51 -13.80
CA THR A 97 7.93 -14.98 -14.20
C THR A 97 6.82 -14.54 -13.24
N ILE A 98 5.98 -13.59 -13.66
CA ILE A 98 4.76 -13.23 -12.92
C ILE A 98 3.70 -14.35 -12.99
N LEU A 99 2.83 -14.44 -11.98
CA LEU A 99 1.69 -15.37 -11.93
C LEU A 99 0.43 -14.76 -12.56
N SER A 100 0.18 -13.46 -12.37
CA SER A 100 -0.85 -12.72 -13.13
C SER A 100 -0.58 -11.21 -13.13
N PRO A 101 -1.19 -10.42 -14.04
CA PRO A 101 -1.10 -8.96 -14.01
C PRO A 101 -1.69 -8.34 -12.73
N GLU A 102 -2.72 -8.96 -12.15
CA GLU A 102 -3.43 -8.46 -10.96
C GLU A 102 -2.73 -8.79 -9.64
N CYS A 103 -1.89 -9.83 -9.65
CA CYS A 103 -1.23 -10.36 -8.46
C CYS A 103 0.30 -10.39 -8.56
N GLY A 104 0.88 -9.89 -9.66
CA GLY A 104 2.32 -9.92 -9.90
C GLY A 104 2.89 -11.32 -9.70
N TYR A 105 3.86 -11.46 -8.79
CA TYR A 105 4.44 -12.75 -8.39
C TYR A 105 3.64 -13.51 -7.31
N SER A 106 2.66 -12.87 -6.66
CA SER A 106 1.90 -13.46 -5.56
C SER A 106 0.83 -14.43 -6.05
N ASN A 107 0.63 -15.51 -5.30
CA ASN A 107 -0.30 -16.58 -5.62
C ASN A 107 -1.68 -16.28 -4.98
N PRO A 108 -2.73 -15.91 -5.76
CA PRO A 108 -4.08 -15.68 -5.25
C PRO A 108 -4.79 -16.95 -4.76
N LYS A 109 -4.16 -18.12 -4.89
CA LYS A 109 -4.58 -19.41 -4.31
C LYS A 109 -3.59 -19.89 -3.24
N GLY A 110 -2.80 -18.97 -2.69
CA GLY A 110 -1.88 -19.22 -1.58
C GLY A 110 -2.57 -19.47 -0.24
N THR A 111 -1.76 -19.64 0.81
CA THR A 111 -2.24 -19.89 2.18
C THR A 111 -3.01 -18.69 2.72
N PRO A 112 -4.32 -18.81 3.04
CA PRO A 112 -5.10 -17.70 3.55
C PRO A 112 -4.56 -17.14 4.86
N GLN A 113 -4.53 -15.82 4.97
CA GLN A 113 -3.98 -15.09 6.11
C GLN A 113 -5.06 -14.39 6.94
N PRO A 114 -4.88 -14.25 8.26
CA PRO A 114 -5.68 -13.34 9.05
C PRO A 114 -5.34 -11.89 8.74
N LEU A 115 -6.34 -11.01 8.84
CA LEU A 115 -6.17 -9.56 8.72
C LEU A 115 -5.43 -9.01 9.96
N PRO A 116 -4.25 -8.37 9.80
CA PRO A 116 -3.51 -7.77 10.92
C PRO A 116 -4.22 -6.51 11.46
N ALA A 117 -3.68 -5.86 12.49
CA ALA A 117 -4.19 -4.55 12.94
C ALA A 117 -3.86 -3.43 11.94
N GLN A 118 -2.66 -3.47 11.36
CA GLN A 118 -2.20 -2.62 10.27
C GLN A 118 -1.50 -3.49 9.23
N MET A 119 -1.54 -3.09 7.97
CA MET A 119 -0.69 -3.69 6.94
C MET A 119 0.77 -3.34 7.26
N LYS A 120 1.69 -4.30 7.19
CA LYS A 120 3.10 -4.11 7.57
C LYS A 120 4.04 -4.35 6.40
N TRP A 121 4.93 -3.40 6.19
CA TRP A 121 6.11 -3.49 5.34
C TRP A 121 7.36 -3.83 6.18
N ALA A 122 7.96 -4.98 5.96
CA ALA A 122 9.31 -5.30 6.39
C ALA A 122 10.34 -4.44 5.66
N GLY A 123 11.52 -4.26 6.26
CA GLY A 123 12.52 -3.28 5.80
C GLY A 123 12.42 -1.92 6.51
N GLY A 124 11.35 -1.67 7.26
CA GLY A 124 11.19 -0.49 8.12
C GLY A 124 10.63 0.75 7.42
N ASN A 125 10.83 0.89 6.11
CA ASN A 125 10.11 1.82 5.25
C ASN A 125 9.89 1.19 3.86
N PHE A 126 9.02 1.78 3.05
CA PHE A 126 9.08 1.67 1.60
C PHE A 126 10.47 2.05 1.10
N ILE A 127 10.85 1.64 -0.11
CA ILE A 127 12.21 1.86 -0.64
C ILE A 127 12.30 2.92 -1.75
N HIS A 128 11.15 3.37 -2.27
CA HIS A 128 11.06 4.43 -3.29
C HIS A 128 9.87 5.38 -3.05
N PRO A 129 9.97 6.65 -3.44
CA PRO A 129 8.81 7.53 -3.57
C PRO A 129 7.81 7.05 -4.62
N GLY A 130 6.53 7.23 -4.31
CA GLY A 130 5.41 6.99 -5.23
C GLY A 130 4.14 6.51 -4.53
N PRO A 131 3.02 6.47 -5.28
CA PRO A 131 1.71 6.27 -4.70
C PRO A 131 1.41 4.82 -4.36
N CYS A 132 0.54 4.62 -3.37
CA CYS A 132 -0.01 3.32 -3.05
C CYS A 132 -1.51 3.37 -2.72
N GLU A 133 -2.15 2.21 -2.81
CA GLU A 133 -3.58 1.99 -2.60
C GLU A 133 -3.80 0.52 -2.20
N ALA A 134 -4.75 0.24 -1.31
CA ALA A 134 -5.05 -1.13 -0.88
C ALA A 134 -6.54 -1.43 -0.96
N TRP A 135 -6.85 -2.68 -1.29
CA TRP A 135 -8.19 -3.18 -1.55
C TRP A 135 -8.47 -4.44 -0.75
N CYS A 136 -9.75 -4.66 -0.44
CA CYS A 136 -10.30 -5.97 -0.06
C CYS A 136 -11.38 -6.34 -1.07
N ASP A 137 -11.06 -7.29 -1.95
CA ASP A 137 -11.72 -7.60 -3.22
C ASP A 137 -11.96 -6.35 -4.10
N ASP A 138 -13.16 -5.78 -3.99
CA ASP A 138 -13.73 -4.66 -4.73
C ASP A 138 -13.86 -3.37 -3.89
N GLU A 139 -13.46 -3.38 -2.62
CA GLU A 139 -13.48 -2.18 -1.75
C GLU A 139 -12.09 -1.61 -1.48
N ILE A 140 -11.95 -0.29 -1.66
CA ILE A 140 -10.79 0.48 -1.22
C ILE A 140 -10.76 0.55 0.30
N VAL A 141 -9.65 0.10 0.88
CA VAL A 141 -9.38 0.08 2.33
C VAL A 141 -8.14 0.89 2.75
N VAL A 142 -7.21 1.15 1.83
CA VAL A 142 -6.25 2.26 1.91
C VAL A 142 -6.49 3.13 0.68
N PRO A 143 -6.98 4.38 0.83
CA PRO A 143 -7.20 5.27 -0.30
C PRO A 143 -5.88 5.69 -0.94
N PHE A 144 -5.95 6.14 -2.20
CA PHE A 144 -4.81 6.71 -2.91
C PHE A 144 -4.01 7.67 -2.03
N THR A 145 -2.75 7.31 -1.80
CA THR A 145 -1.81 8.09 -1.01
C THR A 145 -0.61 8.40 -1.90
N ALA A 146 -0.40 9.68 -2.23
CA ALA A 146 0.52 10.14 -3.28
C ALA A 146 1.98 9.69 -3.13
N ASN A 147 2.48 9.61 -1.89
CA ASN A 147 3.86 9.21 -1.61
C ASN A 147 3.93 8.38 -0.31
N CYS A 148 3.77 7.06 -0.45
CA CYS A 148 3.69 6.15 0.70
C CYS A 148 5.01 6.00 1.47
N TRP A 149 6.15 6.24 0.81
CA TRP A 149 7.46 6.39 1.48
C TRP A 149 7.48 7.52 2.50
N LYS A 150 6.83 8.65 2.21
CA LYS A 150 6.71 9.78 3.15
C LYS A 150 5.63 9.54 4.20
N THR A 151 4.46 9.09 3.77
CA THR A 151 3.28 8.96 4.64
C THR A 151 3.41 7.84 5.67
N TYR A 152 4.07 6.73 5.31
CA TYR A 152 4.14 5.52 6.12
C TYR A 152 5.60 5.13 6.42
N SER A 153 6.37 6.08 6.95
CA SER A 153 7.82 5.99 7.17
C SER A 153 8.29 4.86 8.11
N THR A 154 7.38 4.20 8.81
CA THR A 154 7.62 3.02 9.67
C THR A 154 7.22 1.69 9.01
N GLY A 155 6.77 1.74 7.76
CA GLY A 155 6.21 0.58 7.04
C GLY A 155 4.83 0.13 7.55
N LEU A 156 4.26 0.77 8.58
CA LEU A 156 2.93 0.46 9.09
C LEU A 156 1.88 1.31 8.39
N VAL A 157 0.98 0.66 7.65
CA VAL A 157 -0.10 1.32 6.89
C VAL A 157 -1.44 1.02 7.57
N PRO A 158 -2.09 2.03 8.19
CA PRO A 158 -3.47 1.91 8.65
C PRO A 158 -4.42 1.66 7.46
N TYR A 159 -5.43 0.83 7.65
CA TYR A 159 -6.43 0.53 6.64
C TYR A 159 -7.81 0.35 7.30
N ALA A 160 -8.87 0.55 6.53
CA ALA A 160 -10.26 0.40 6.99
C ALA A 160 -10.64 -1.09 7.10
N LYS A 161 -10.13 -1.75 8.15
CA LYS A 161 -10.24 -3.21 8.36
C LYS A 161 -11.66 -3.76 8.27
N ASP A 162 -12.66 -3.03 8.76
CA ASP A 162 -14.05 -3.50 8.79
C ASP A 162 -14.63 -3.71 7.38
N LYS A 163 -14.15 -2.95 6.37
CA LYS A 163 -14.51 -3.15 4.96
C LYS A 163 -14.00 -4.46 4.36
N CYS A 164 -13.03 -5.10 5.02
CA CYS A 164 -12.52 -6.42 4.64
C CYS A 164 -13.34 -7.58 5.24
N ALA A 165 -14.38 -7.31 6.04
CA ALA A 165 -15.21 -8.36 6.61
C ALA A 165 -15.90 -9.19 5.50
N GLY A 166 -15.69 -10.52 5.53
CA GLY A 166 -16.21 -11.45 4.53
C GLY A 166 -15.54 -11.41 3.14
N LYS A 167 -14.61 -10.47 2.90
CA LYS A 167 -13.85 -10.35 1.65
C LYS A 167 -12.80 -11.47 1.53
N LYS A 168 -12.49 -11.89 0.30
CA LYS A 168 -11.66 -13.08 0.00
C LYS A 168 -10.19 -12.77 -0.19
N GLN A 169 -9.83 -11.57 -0.62
CA GLN A 169 -8.47 -11.19 -0.97
C GLN A 169 -8.16 -9.75 -0.54
N PHE A 170 -7.07 -9.56 0.21
CA PHE A 170 -6.44 -8.26 0.35
C PHE A 170 -5.48 -8.05 -0.83
N THR A 171 -5.51 -6.88 -1.47
CA THR A 171 -4.58 -6.53 -2.57
C THR A 171 -3.94 -5.18 -2.32
N PHE A 172 -2.61 -5.13 -2.29
CA PHE A 172 -1.86 -3.87 -2.15
C PHE A 172 -1.12 -3.51 -3.44
N TYR A 173 -1.40 -2.32 -3.95
CA TYR A 173 -0.80 -1.71 -5.14
C TYR A 173 0.17 -0.61 -4.72
N TRP A 174 1.38 -0.63 -5.27
CA TRP A 174 2.37 0.42 -5.09
C TRP A 174 3.14 0.63 -6.39
N LEU A 175 3.25 1.89 -6.81
CA LEU A 175 3.97 2.31 -8.01
C LEU A 175 5.13 3.18 -7.58
N ALA A 176 6.37 2.76 -7.85
CA ALA A 176 7.51 3.64 -7.64
C ALA A 176 7.69 4.54 -8.86
N VAL A 177 7.75 5.85 -8.60
CA VAL A 177 7.89 6.90 -9.63
C VAL A 177 9.22 7.64 -9.49
N HIS A 178 10.17 7.04 -8.77
CA HIS A 178 11.48 7.62 -8.48
C HIS A 178 12.29 7.97 -9.73
N SER A 179 12.09 7.24 -10.82
CA SER A 179 12.52 7.58 -12.19
C SER A 179 11.65 6.88 -13.23
N PRO A 180 11.64 7.33 -14.50
CA PRO A 180 11.03 6.59 -15.61
C PRO A 180 11.92 5.43 -16.10
N PRO A 181 11.34 4.37 -16.69
CA PRO A 181 9.91 4.07 -16.65
C PRO A 181 9.51 3.71 -15.21
N TRP A 182 8.28 4.06 -14.81
CA TRP A 182 7.83 3.80 -13.45
C TRP A 182 7.72 2.30 -13.22
N GLN A 183 7.98 1.86 -12.01
CA GLN A 183 8.09 0.44 -11.69
C GLN A 183 6.93 0.03 -10.80
N VAL A 184 6.13 -0.93 -11.28
CA VAL A 184 5.08 -1.56 -10.47
C VAL A 184 5.81 -2.47 -9.49
N TYR A 185 6.10 -1.92 -8.32
CA TYR A 185 7.06 -2.52 -7.41
C TYR A 185 6.47 -3.68 -6.68
N ILE A 186 7.16 -4.81 -6.80
CA ILE A 186 6.90 -6.01 -6.03
C ILE A 186 8.01 -6.06 -4.90
N PRO A 187 7.70 -6.12 -3.57
CA PRO A 187 8.51 -6.68 -2.46
C PRO A 187 7.85 -7.75 -1.47
N VAL A 188 8.51 -8.95 -1.31
CA VAL A 188 8.46 -10.21 -0.48
C VAL A 188 9.92 -10.43 -0.11
N PHE A 189 10.25 -11.39 0.76
CA PHE A 189 11.57 -11.99 0.71
C PHE A 189 11.93 -12.64 -0.65
N PRO A 190 12.81 -12.05 -1.49
CA PRO A 190 13.41 -10.73 -1.34
C PRO A 190 13.22 -9.75 -2.51
N SER A 191 12.11 -9.79 -3.30
CA SER A 191 11.24 -8.60 -3.55
C SER A 191 9.92 -8.82 -4.44
N SER A 192 8.70 -9.21 -3.91
CA SER A 192 7.26 -9.05 -4.41
C SER A 192 5.93 -8.52 -3.62
N THR A 193 5.27 -7.33 -3.92
CA THR A 193 3.82 -6.84 -4.18
C THR A 193 3.41 -6.41 -5.65
N VAL A 194 2.42 -6.93 -6.37
CA VAL A 194 1.02 -6.58 -6.17
C VAL A 194 0.47 -7.73 -5.37
N ASN A 195 0.27 -7.51 -4.09
CA ASN A 195 0.10 -8.65 -3.20
C ASN A 195 -1.35 -8.99 -3.01
N CYS A 196 -1.82 -9.90 -3.85
CA CYS A 196 -2.98 -10.73 -3.59
C CYS A 196 -2.67 -11.64 -2.41
N VAL A 197 -3.30 -11.36 -1.28
CA VAL A 197 -3.24 -12.20 -0.07
C VAL A 197 -4.64 -12.75 0.17
N PRO A 198 -4.87 -14.06 -0.03
CA PRO A 198 -6.13 -14.69 0.32
C PRO A 198 -6.40 -14.51 1.82
N LEU A 199 -7.66 -14.27 2.19
CA LEU A 199 -8.06 -13.94 3.55
C LEU A 199 -8.77 -15.11 4.24
N SER A 200 -8.33 -15.45 5.45
CA SER A 200 -9.03 -16.38 6.31
C SER A 200 -10.28 -15.71 6.90
N GLY A 201 -11.43 -16.38 6.85
CA GLY A 201 -12.68 -15.88 7.43
C GLY A 201 -13.68 -15.31 6.40
N ALA A 202 -13.34 -15.29 5.11
CA ALA A 202 -14.37 -15.24 4.08
C ALA A 202 -15.24 -16.50 4.19
N SER A 203 -16.56 -16.33 4.31
CA SER A 203 -17.50 -17.47 4.35
C SER A 203 -17.40 -18.28 3.06
N ALA A 204 -16.82 -19.49 3.16
CA ALA A 204 -16.58 -20.35 2.02
C ALA A 204 -17.91 -20.93 1.50
N SER A 205 -18.43 -20.36 0.41
CA SER A 205 -19.51 -20.96 -0.36
C SER A 205 -18.94 -21.91 -1.42
N GLY A 206 -19.06 -23.21 -1.17
CA GLY A 206 -18.73 -24.31 -2.09
C GLY A 206 -17.27 -24.83 -1.98
N GLY A 207 -17.03 -26.12 -1.76
CA GLY A 207 -17.97 -27.20 -1.47
C GLY A 207 -17.28 -28.58 -1.37
N GLY A 208 -17.84 -29.48 -0.56
CA GLY A 208 -17.34 -30.85 -0.34
C GLY A 208 -16.41 -30.99 0.88
N GLY A 209 -16.74 -31.75 1.93
CA GLY A 209 -17.97 -32.49 2.19
C GLY A 209 -17.73 -33.69 3.10
N THR A 210 -17.99 -33.54 4.40
CA THR A 210 -18.02 -34.65 5.37
C THR A 210 -19.16 -34.44 6.36
N ASN A 211 -20.05 -35.43 6.42
CA ASN A 211 -21.20 -35.44 7.33
C ASN A 211 -20.77 -35.57 8.79
N THR A 212 -21.33 -34.72 9.67
CA THR A 212 -21.69 -35.10 11.05
C THR A 212 -22.85 -34.24 11.57
N THR A 213 -24.07 -34.70 11.34
CA THR A 213 -25.25 -34.32 12.14
C THR A 213 -25.15 -35.07 13.48
N PRO A 214 -25.45 -34.45 14.65
CA PRO A 214 -26.80 -34.68 15.18
C PRO A 214 -27.46 -33.54 15.99
N THR A 215 -28.79 -33.50 15.85
CA THR A 215 -29.81 -33.13 16.86
C THR A 215 -29.97 -31.69 17.35
N THR A 216 -30.94 -31.04 16.72
CA THR A 216 -31.91 -30.06 17.25
C THR A 216 -32.32 -30.24 18.72
N LYS A 217 -32.40 -29.13 19.46
CA LYS A 217 -33.40 -28.94 20.54
C LYS A 217 -33.98 -27.53 20.51
N THR A 218 -35.29 -27.45 20.26
CA THR A 218 -36.15 -26.27 20.45
C THR A 218 -37.04 -26.55 21.67
N PRO A 219 -37.13 -25.63 22.65
CA PRO A 219 -38.36 -24.85 22.88
C PRO A 219 -38.06 -23.41 23.38
N ALA A 220 -38.99 -22.44 23.45
CA ALA A 220 -40.29 -22.24 22.80
C ALA A 220 -40.67 -20.74 22.93
N THR A 221 -41.63 -20.28 22.12
CA THR A 221 -42.15 -18.90 22.08
C THR A 221 -42.84 -18.46 23.37
N ILE A 222 -42.60 -17.21 23.82
CA ILE A 222 -43.60 -16.45 24.61
C ILE A 222 -43.68 -15.01 24.11
N THR A 223 -44.92 -14.56 23.87
CA THR A 223 -45.27 -13.27 23.26
C THR A 223 -45.59 -12.21 24.33
N LYS A 224 -45.02 -10.99 24.25
CA LYS A 224 -45.81 -9.76 24.54
C LYS A 224 -45.17 -8.45 24.05
N LYS A 225 -45.99 -7.68 23.33
CA LYS A 225 -45.83 -6.25 22.98
C LYS A 225 -46.39 -5.40 24.14
N PRO A 226 -45.76 -4.29 24.53
CA PRO A 226 -46.30 -2.93 24.27
C PRO A 226 -45.17 -1.93 23.90
N ALA A 227 -45.40 -0.70 23.43
CA ALA A 227 -46.53 -0.07 22.73
C ALA A 227 -45.92 1.09 21.89
N VAL A 228 -46.63 1.54 20.85
CA VAL A 228 -46.20 2.69 20.03
C VAL A 228 -46.56 3.99 20.75
N THR A 229 -45.63 4.93 20.85
CA THR A 229 -45.95 6.34 21.17
C THR A 229 -45.43 7.23 20.05
N THR A 230 -46.34 7.66 19.20
CA THR A 230 -46.11 8.61 18.11
C THR A 230 -45.94 10.03 18.68
N LYS A 231 -44.91 10.77 18.25
CA LYS A 231 -44.94 12.24 18.28
C LYS A 231 -44.08 12.83 17.17
N ALA A 232 -44.74 13.61 16.31
CA ALA A 232 -44.18 14.57 15.38
C ALA A 232 -45.17 15.74 15.29
N PRO A 233 -44.83 16.85 14.63
CA PRO A 233 -43.59 17.62 14.73
C PRO A 233 -43.87 19.00 15.38
N LEU A 234 -42.84 19.71 15.86
CA LEU A 234 -42.99 21.12 16.26
C LEU A 234 -42.28 22.03 15.26
N THR A 235 -43.03 23.02 14.79
CA THR A 235 -42.62 24.11 13.90
C THR A 235 -42.15 25.34 14.72
N GLY A 236 -41.39 26.23 14.08
CA GLY A 236 -40.87 27.48 14.69
C GLY A 236 -39.35 27.56 14.55
N SER A 237 -38.80 28.00 13.42
CA SER A 237 -38.71 29.41 12.97
C SER A 237 -37.81 30.29 13.83
N THR A 238 -36.56 30.48 13.39
CA THR A 238 -35.98 31.83 13.24
C THR A 238 -34.78 31.79 12.29
N ALA A 239 -34.83 32.61 11.25
CA ALA A 239 -33.67 32.95 10.44
C ALA A 239 -33.16 34.35 10.83
N PRO A 240 -31.84 34.59 10.78
CA PRO A 240 -31.31 35.91 10.44
C PRO A 240 -30.81 35.95 8.99
N ALA A 241 -31.11 37.05 8.30
CA ALA A 241 -30.67 37.34 6.94
C ALA A 241 -29.19 37.80 6.86
N PRO A 242 -28.53 37.78 5.68
CA PRO A 242 -27.09 38.02 5.57
C PRO A 242 -26.72 39.49 5.38
N ALA A 243 -25.63 39.89 6.04
CA ALA A 243 -24.83 41.10 5.79
C ALA A 243 -23.42 40.88 6.38
N SER A 244 -22.32 41.39 5.86
CA SER A 244 -22.09 42.23 4.67
C SER A 244 -20.67 42.03 4.13
N THR A 245 -20.45 42.44 2.87
CA THR A 245 -19.14 42.40 2.20
C THR A 245 -18.11 43.31 2.86
N THR A 246 -16.88 42.78 3.07
CA THR A 246 -15.72 43.61 3.46
C THR A 246 -14.66 43.58 2.35
N LYS A 247 -14.11 44.76 2.02
CA LYS A 247 -13.27 45.01 0.83
C LYS A 247 -11.89 44.35 0.90
N ALA A 248 -11.38 43.98 -0.27
CA ALA A 248 -9.97 43.65 -0.47
C ALA A 248 -9.05 44.88 -0.33
N PRO A 249 -7.83 44.74 0.23
CA PRO A 249 -6.77 45.74 0.11
C PRO A 249 -6.07 45.66 -1.26
N SER A 250 -5.83 46.80 -1.89
CA SER A 250 -5.17 46.91 -3.20
C SER A 250 -3.63 46.92 -3.11
N ASN A 251 -3.00 46.22 -4.06
CA ASN A 251 -1.67 46.42 -4.63
C ASN A 251 -0.64 47.29 -3.87
N LYS A 252 0.48 46.66 -3.46
CA LYS A 252 1.81 47.32 -3.49
C LYS A 252 2.86 46.41 -4.14
N LYS A 253 3.32 46.80 -5.34
CA LYS A 253 4.44 46.16 -6.05
C LYS A 253 5.77 46.51 -5.35
N CYS A 254 6.38 45.56 -4.65
CA CYS A 254 7.77 45.71 -4.19
C CYS A 254 8.77 45.51 -5.35
N LYS A 255 9.27 46.61 -5.92
CA LYS A 255 10.39 46.57 -6.88
C LYS A 255 11.70 46.25 -6.14
N ARG A 256 12.25 45.05 -6.32
CA ARG A 256 13.59 44.69 -5.79
C ARG A 256 14.67 45.34 -6.65
N LYS A 257 15.38 46.35 -6.10
CA LYS A 257 16.58 46.94 -6.73
C LYS A 257 17.68 45.88 -6.86
N LEU A 258 18.15 45.60 -8.08
CA LEU A 258 19.46 45.00 -8.26
C LEU A 258 20.54 46.07 -7.97
N ARG A 259 21.54 45.74 -7.15
CA ARG A 259 22.84 46.40 -7.18
C ARG A 259 23.80 45.52 -7.95
N ALA A 260 24.30 46.01 -9.07
CA ALA A 260 25.50 45.44 -9.69
C ALA A 260 26.70 45.64 -8.75
N ARG A 261 27.57 44.64 -8.66
CA ARG A 261 28.94 44.82 -8.15
C ARG A 261 29.85 45.05 -9.35
N LYS A 262 30.74 46.04 -9.22
CA LYS A 262 32.00 46.08 -9.98
C LYS A 262 32.94 45.01 -9.41
#